data_AF-A0A840E8I5-F1
#
_entry.id   AF-A0A840E8I5-F1
#
_cell.length_a   1.000
_cell.length_b   1.000
_cell.length_c   1.000
_cell.angle_alpha   90.00
_cell.angle_beta   90.00
_cell.angle_gamma   90.00
#
_symmetry.space_group_name_H-M   'P 1'
#
loop_
_entity.id
_entity.type
_entity.pdbx_description
1 polymer ?
#
loop_
_entity_poly.entity_id
_entity_poly.type
_entity_poly.pdbx_seq_one_letter_code
_entity_poly.pdbx_strand_id
1 'polypeptide(L)'
;NLLQKLFKNNSEYLEHQKNLNIQVIFGNPPYSVGQKSENDNAKNTAYPILDDRIRETYAAQSKVTNTRALYDSYIRAIRWASDRIADAGVIGFVSGSGYVDKPTMDSLRKSLAKEFTSIYVLNLRGDIRKNMMNKNNAQEGENVFGNGSMTGIAVTLFIKNSNVTESCKIYYHDIGSNLTTKRKLEILDEFCSIDGITHEQGWQLITPNEHGDWINQRDDSFANFLTLGNKSNNKKKKENNKKLFEIYSCGLKTNRDVWTYNSSRECLAKNMSNMIAFYNSEVERFNDAYGHVDSRIRKNAVDNFVNVDAKKISWSSSLKEEFVRGKISEFESNCSVQSLYRPFTKQWLYYNRIFNERTYQMPRIFLMGKAVENKVIQITGVGAMCGFSVLMS
;
A
#
# COMPACT_ATOMS: atom_id res chain seq x y z
N ASN A 1 -0.82 -9.08 -38.04
CA ASN A 1 -0.71 -9.51 -36.64
C ASN A 1 -1.27 -10.93 -36.50
N LEU A 2 -0.43 -11.93 -36.21
CA LEU A 2 -0.80 -13.36 -36.16
C LEU A 2 -1.88 -13.64 -35.10
N LEU A 3 -1.83 -12.93 -33.97
CA LEU A 3 -2.81 -13.04 -32.88
C LEU A 3 -4.19 -12.52 -33.29
N GLN A 4 -4.27 -11.43 -34.07
CA GLN A 4 -5.55 -10.95 -34.60
C GLN A 4 -6.19 -11.93 -35.59
N LYS A 5 -5.39 -12.72 -36.33
CA LYS A 5 -5.92 -13.78 -37.21
C LYS A 5 -6.41 -14.99 -36.41
N LEU A 6 -5.70 -15.37 -35.34
CA LEU A 6 -6.07 -16.49 -34.47
C LEU A 6 -7.30 -16.20 -33.59
N PHE A 7 -7.46 -14.95 -33.14
CA PHE A 7 -8.55 -14.51 -32.25
C PHE A 7 -9.45 -13.46 -32.92
N LYS A 8 -9.70 -13.61 -34.22
CA LYS A 8 -10.45 -12.62 -35.03
C LYS A 8 -11.81 -12.31 -34.40
N ASN A 9 -12.63 -13.33 -34.15
CA ASN A 9 -13.98 -13.16 -33.59
C ASN A 9 -13.95 -12.48 -32.20
N ASN A 10 -12.99 -12.83 -31.34
CA ASN A 10 -12.83 -12.20 -30.02
C ASN A 10 -12.39 -10.73 -30.14
N SER A 11 -11.53 -10.42 -31.09
CA SER A 11 -11.07 -9.05 -31.35
C SER A 11 -12.20 -8.19 -31.91
N GLU A 12 -13.01 -8.72 -32.82
CA GLU A 12 -14.18 -8.03 -33.40
C GLU A 12 -15.24 -7.74 -32.32
N TYR A 13 -15.52 -8.71 -31.44
CA TYR A 13 -16.43 -8.50 -30.31
C TYR A 13 -15.92 -7.41 -29.36
N LEU A 14 -14.61 -7.39 -29.07
CA LEU A 14 -14.01 -6.36 -28.23
C LEU A 14 -14.11 -4.97 -28.87
N GLU A 15 -13.86 -4.84 -30.18
CA GLU A 15 -14.03 -3.57 -30.88
C GLU A 15 -15.49 -3.11 -30.89
N HIS A 16 -16.44 -4.03 -31.09
CA HIS A 16 -17.86 -3.71 -30.95
C HIS A 16 -18.19 -3.20 -29.54
N GLN A 17 -17.72 -3.90 -28.50
CA GLN A 17 -17.94 -3.51 -27.10
C GLN A 17 -17.33 -2.14 -26.75
N LYS A 18 -16.17 -1.79 -27.31
CA LYS A 18 -15.55 -0.46 -27.10
C LYS A 18 -16.44 0.67 -27.61
N ASN A 19 -17.18 0.44 -28.70
CA ASN A 19 -18.05 1.44 -29.32
C ASN A 19 -19.42 1.56 -28.66
N LEU A 20 -19.79 0.63 -27.76
CA LEU A 20 -21.05 0.71 -27.03
C LEU A 20 -21.04 1.87 -26.01
N ASN A 21 -22.19 2.52 -25.85
CA ASN A 21 -22.40 3.46 -24.75
C ASN A 21 -22.73 2.69 -23.46
N ILE A 22 -21.70 2.37 -22.67
CA ILE A 22 -21.86 1.60 -21.44
C ILE A 22 -22.33 2.51 -20.31
N GLN A 23 -23.54 2.25 -19.81
CA GLN A 23 -24.15 3.01 -18.72
C GLN A 23 -24.11 2.27 -17.38
N VAL A 24 -23.84 0.97 -17.38
CA VAL A 24 -23.78 0.16 -16.15
C VAL A 24 -22.52 -0.71 -16.18
N ILE A 25 -21.72 -0.62 -15.13
CA ILE A 25 -20.56 -1.49 -14.91
C ILE A 25 -20.68 -2.08 -13.51
N PHE A 26 -20.63 -3.40 -13.37
CA PHE A 26 -20.67 -4.02 -12.05
C PHE A 26 -19.74 -5.22 -11.96
N GLY A 27 -19.41 -5.63 -10.73
CA GLY A 27 -18.65 -6.85 -10.49
C GLY A 27 -17.79 -6.82 -9.23
N ASN A 28 -16.90 -7.81 -9.14
CA ASN A 28 -15.91 -7.94 -8.08
C ASN A 28 -14.50 -7.79 -8.70
N PRO A 29 -13.95 -6.55 -8.80
CA PRO A 29 -12.64 -6.34 -9.40
C PRO A 29 -11.52 -7.00 -8.58
N PRO A 30 -10.38 -7.37 -9.18
CA PRO A 30 -9.29 -8.02 -8.46
C PRO A 30 -8.62 -7.09 -7.42
N TYR A 31 -8.15 -7.66 -6.31
CA TYR A 31 -7.47 -6.93 -5.23
C TYR A 31 -5.98 -7.27 -5.21
N SER A 32 -5.11 -6.33 -5.58
CA SER A 32 -3.66 -6.54 -5.53
C SER A 32 -2.90 -5.21 -5.56
N VAL A 33 -2.20 -4.90 -4.46
CA VAL A 33 -1.20 -3.81 -4.39
C VAL A 33 0.17 -4.26 -4.95
N GLY A 34 0.30 -5.53 -5.35
CA GLY A 34 1.52 -6.15 -5.87
C GLY A 34 1.97 -7.38 -5.07
N GLN A 35 3.11 -7.94 -5.47
CA GLN A 35 3.71 -9.15 -4.88
C GLN A 35 4.02 -9.03 -3.38
N LYS A 36 4.04 -10.18 -2.69
CA LYS A 36 4.34 -10.28 -1.25
C LYS A 36 5.84 -10.22 -0.99
N SER A 37 6.62 -10.86 -1.86
CA SER A 37 8.09 -10.89 -1.85
C SER A 37 8.65 -10.52 -3.22
N GLU A 38 9.85 -9.94 -3.26
CA GLU A 38 10.56 -9.75 -4.53
C GLU A 38 11.07 -11.07 -5.13
N ASN A 39 11.11 -12.14 -4.34
CA ASN A 39 11.38 -13.49 -4.83
C ASN A 39 10.19 -14.09 -5.60
N ASP A 40 8.96 -13.60 -5.38
CA ASP A 40 7.76 -14.13 -6.07
C ASP A 40 7.81 -13.82 -7.58
N ASN A 41 8.51 -12.75 -7.96
CA ASN A 41 8.64 -12.25 -9.33
C ASN A 41 7.28 -12.09 -10.07
N ALA A 42 6.23 -11.75 -9.31
CA ALA A 42 4.84 -11.66 -9.76
C ALA A 42 4.34 -10.22 -9.64
N LYS A 43 5.09 -9.28 -10.23
CA LYS A 43 4.73 -7.86 -10.23
C LYS A 43 3.42 -7.65 -10.99
N ASN A 44 2.60 -6.72 -10.52
CA ASN A 44 1.39 -6.32 -11.24
C ASN A 44 1.77 -5.83 -12.65
N THR A 45 0.97 -6.21 -13.63
CA THR A 45 1.06 -5.68 -14.99
C THR A 45 0.98 -4.15 -14.98
N ALA A 46 1.86 -3.51 -15.76
CA ALA A 46 1.83 -2.08 -15.98
C ALA A 46 0.75 -1.74 -17.02
N TYR A 47 -0.05 -0.72 -16.76
CA TYR A 47 -1.06 -0.22 -17.69
C TYR A 47 -0.83 1.28 -17.88
N PRO A 48 0.15 1.71 -18.72
CA PRO A 48 0.63 3.09 -18.73
C PRO A 48 -0.47 4.13 -18.85
N ILE A 49 -1.40 3.96 -19.78
CA ILE A 49 -2.52 4.89 -19.99
C ILE A 49 -3.42 4.97 -18.73
N LEU A 50 -3.79 3.85 -18.14
CA LEU A 50 -4.63 3.82 -16.94
C LEU A 50 -3.88 4.35 -15.70
N ASP A 51 -2.60 4.01 -15.58
CA ASP A 51 -1.74 4.47 -14.50
C ASP A 51 -1.49 5.99 -14.60
N ASP A 52 -1.43 6.54 -15.82
CA ASP A 52 -1.35 7.97 -16.08
C ASP A 52 -2.66 8.67 -15.69
N ARG A 53 -3.82 8.09 -16.00
CA ARG A 53 -5.12 8.58 -15.52
C ARG A 53 -5.21 8.63 -14.00
N ILE A 54 -4.71 7.61 -13.30
CA ILE A 54 -4.60 7.62 -11.83
C ILE A 54 -3.68 8.75 -11.36
N ARG A 55 -2.57 8.98 -12.07
CA ARG A 55 -1.61 10.05 -11.74
C ARG A 55 -2.23 11.44 -11.85
N GLU A 56 -2.95 11.68 -12.93
CA GLU A 56 -3.62 12.95 -13.26
C GLU A 56 -4.84 13.23 -12.37
N THR A 57 -5.50 12.19 -11.87
CA THR A 57 -6.70 12.31 -11.03
C THR A 57 -6.36 12.07 -9.55
N TYR A 58 -6.31 10.81 -9.14
CA TYR A 58 -6.23 10.40 -7.74
C TYR A 58 -4.91 10.80 -7.08
N ALA A 59 -3.78 10.73 -7.79
CA ALA A 59 -2.49 11.03 -7.19
C ALA A 59 -2.11 12.52 -7.27
N ALA A 60 -2.72 13.30 -8.17
CA ALA A 60 -2.33 14.70 -8.44
C ALA A 60 -2.44 15.60 -7.20
N GLN A 61 -3.43 15.35 -6.34
CA GLN A 61 -3.66 16.10 -5.11
C GLN A 61 -3.12 15.42 -3.85
N SER A 62 -2.46 14.26 -3.98
CA SER A 62 -1.99 13.49 -2.83
C SER A 62 -0.83 14.22 -2.16
N LYS A 63 -0.97 14.47 -0.85
CA LYS A 63 0.11 15.01 -0.01
C LYS A 63 1.01 13.89 0.53
N VAL A 64 0.71 12.63 0.22
CA VAL A 64 1.40 11.46 0.75
C VAL A 64 2.58 11.08 -0.14
N THR A 65 3.73 10.84 0.48
CA THR A 65 4.97 10.50 -0.25
C THR A 65 4.91 9.14 -0.94
N ASN A 66 4.14 8.19 -0.40
CA ASN A 66 3.97 6.85 -0.96
C ASN A 66 2.55 6.65 -1.49
N THR A 67 2.40 6.71 -2.81
CA THR A 67 1.14 6.55 -3.53
C THR A 67 0.89 5.14 -4.03
N ARG A 68 1.73 4.15 -3.67
CA ARG A 68 1.62 2.76 -4.17
C ARG A 68 0.23 2.17 -3.99
N ALA A 69 -0.43 2.49 -2.88
CA ALA A 69 -1.75 1.96 -2.59
C ALA A 69 -2.82 2.43 -3.60
N LEU A 70 -2.65 3.60 -4.23
CA LEU A 70 -3.56 4.11 -5.28
C LEU A 70 -3.53 3.28 -6.57
N TYR A 71 -2.52 2.43 -6.74
CA TYR A 71 -2.37 1.55 -7.91
C TYR A 71 -2.77 0.10 -7.59
N ASP A 72 -3.51 -0.11 -6.50
CA ASP A 72 -4.20 -1.39 -6.27
C ASP A 72 -5.14 -1.68 -7.45
N SER A 73 -5.21 -2.95 -7.87
CA SER A 73 -6.03 -3.39 -8.99
C SER A 73 -7.51 -3.01 -8.87
N TYR A 74 -8.09 -2.93 -7.66
CA TYR A 74 -9.49 -2.50 -7.52
C TYR A 74 -9.65 -0.98 -7.72
N ILE A 75 -8.65 -0.17 -7.37
CA ILE A 75 -8.66 1.28 -7.63
C ILE A 75 -8.45 1.54 -9.12
N ARG A 76 -7.60 0.74 -9.78
CA ARG A 76 -7.49 0.71 -11.25
C ARG A 76 -8.83 0.37 -11.90
N ALA A 77 -9.58 -0.60 -11.37
CA ALA A 77 -10.90 -0.92 -11.88
C ALA A 77 -11.90 0.23 -11.68
N ILE A 78 -11.88 0.91 -10.52
CA ILE A 78 -12.70 2.11 -10.29
C ILE A 78 -12.33 3.20 -11.31
N ARG A 79 -11.05 3.52 -11.48
CA ARG A 79 -10.60 4.53 -12.47
C ARG A 79 -11.01 4.17 -13.89
N TRP A 80 -10.80 2.91 -14.29
CA TRP A 80 -11.15 2.42 -15.62
C TRP A 80 -12.65 2.51 -15.85
N ALA A 81 -13.47 2.09 -14.89
CA ALA A 81 -14.93 2.15 -14.99
C ALA A 81 -15.43 3.60 -15.02
N SER A 82 -14.81 4.48 -14.23
CA SER A 82 -15.13 5.92 -14.18
C SER A 82 -14.82 6.63 -15.49
N ASP A 83 -13.76 6.22 -16.18
CA ASP A 83 -13.39 6.71 -17.51
C ASP A 83 -14.23 6.04 -18.63
N ARG A 84 -14.71 4.80 -18.42
CA ARG A 84 -15.51 4.04 -19.40
C ARG A 84 -16.96 4.48 -19.46
N ILE A 85 -17.53 4.92 -18.33
CA ILE A 85 -18.84 5.58 -18.26
C ILE A 85 -18.66 7.05 -18.64
N ALA A 86 -19.42 7.50 -19.63
CA ALA A 86 -19.43 8.88 -20.11
C ALA A 86 -20.10 9.82 -19.08
N ASP A 87 -21.26 10.39 -19.42
CA ASP A 87 -21.89 11.46 -18.63
C ASP A 87 -22.95 10.97 -17.65
N ALA A 88 -23.54 9.80 -17.91
CA ALA A 88 -24.59 9.22 -17.08
C ALA A 88 -24.44 7.70 -16.98
N GLY A 89 -24.49 7.17 -15.75
CA GLY A 89 -24.38 5.75 -15.50
C GLY A 89 -24.11 5.38 -14.04
N VAL A 90 -24.02 4.08 -13.80
CA VAL A 90 -23.84 3.48 -12.47
C VAL A 90 -22.68 2.48 -12.49
N ILE A 91 -21.80 2.58 -11.50
CA ILE A 91 -20.74 1.60 -11.24
C ILE A 91 -21.04 0.91 -9.92
N GLY A 92 -21.20 -0.41 -9.91
CA GLY A 92 -21.47 -1.19 -8.70
C GLY A 92 -20.39 -2.23 -8.42
N PHE A 93 -19.55 -2.00 -7.40
CA PHE A 93 -18.45 -2.92 -7.08
C PHE A 93 -18.52 -3.46 -5.66
N VAL A 94 -18.17 -4.75 -5.53
CA VAL A 94 -17.74 -5.34 -4.26
C VAL A 94 -16.22 -5.29 -4.25
N SER A 95 -15.65 -4.43 -3.40
CA SER A 95 -14.20 -4.15 -3.41
C SER A 95 -13.62 -3.93 -2.02
N GLY A 96 -12.29 -3.76 -1.94
CA GLY A 96 -11.64 -3.43 -0.69
C GLY A 96 -12.11 -2.08 -0.13
N SER A 97 -12.56 -2.02 1.13
CA SER A 97 -13.09 -0.82 1.78
C SER A 97 -12.02 0.17 2.27
N GLY A 98 -10.74 -0.16 2.09
CA GLY A 98 -9.64 0.60 2.66
C GLY A 98 -9.59 2.07 2.22
N TYR A 99 -10.13 2.43 1.06
CA TYR A 99 -10.15 3.80 0.57
C TYR A 99 -11.08 4.74 1.35
N VAL A 100 -12.06 4.20 2.09
CA VAL A 100 -13.05 4.97 2.87
C VAL A 100 -12.39 5.70 4.06
N ASP A 101 -11.45 5.04 4.72
CA ASP A 101 -10.86 5.49 6.00
C ASP A 101 -9.37 5.85 5.86
N LYS A 102 -8.61 5.12 5.03
CA LYS A 102 -7.14 5.22 5.06
C LYS A 102 -6.67 6.66 4.80
N PRO A 103 -5.76 7.20 5.64
CA PRO A 103 -5.22 8.54 5.46
C PRO A 103 -4.53 8.76 4.12
N THR A 104 -4.00 7.70 3.51
CA THR A 104 -3.29 7.77 2.22
C THR A 104 -4.20 7.81 1.00
N MET A 105 -5.51 7.78 1.20
CA MET A 105 -6.53 7.72 0.14
C MET A 105 -7.40 8.99 0.11
N ASP A 106 -6.98 10.05 0.79
CA ASP A 106 -7.68 11.34 0.85
C ASP A 106 -7.91 11.96 -0.54
N SER A 107 -6.88 11.93 -1.38
CA SER A 107 -6.93 12.47 -2.75
C SER A 107 -7.82 11.65 -3.67
N LEU A 108 -7.88 10.32 -3.47
CA LEU A 108 -8.85 9.45 -4.14
C LEU A 108 -10.28 9.84 -3.75
N ARG A 109 -10.58 9.93 -2.45
CA ARG A 109 -11.91 10.33 -1.96
C ARG A 109 -12.35 11.68 -2.50
N LYS A 110 -11.45 12.67 -2.53
CA LYS A 110 -11.70 14.00 -3.12
C LYS A 110 -11.99 13.94 -4.62
N SER A 111 -11.31 13.06 -5.36
CA SER A 111 -11.55 12.89 -6.80
C SER A 111 -12.89 12.24 -7.06
N LEU A 112 -13.21 11.17 -6.32
CA LEU A 112 -14.51 10.49 -6.42
C LEU A 112 -15.68 11.45 -6.13
N ALA A 113 -15.56 12.26 -5.08
CA ALA A 113 -16.58 13.26 -4.72
C ALA A 113 -16.73 14.42 -5.73
N LYS A 114 -15.79 14.57 -6.67
CA LYS A 114 -15.90 15.54 -7.79
C LYS A 114 -16.46 14.91 -9.06
N GLU A 115 -16.20 13.62 -9.26
CA GLU A 115 -16.53 12.92 -10.50
C GLU A 115 -17.93 12.31 -10.51
N PHE A 116 -18.47 12.02 -9.32
CA PHE A 116 -19.77 11.39 -9.14
C PHE A 116 -20.77 12.35 -8.51
N THR A 117 -22.05 12.13 -8.78
CA THR A 117 -23.15 12.91 -8.21
C THR A 117 -23.66 12.30 -6.92
N SER A 118 -23.59 10.97 -6.81
CA SER A 118 -23.91 10.25 -5.58
C SER A 118 -22.99 9.04 -5.41
N ILE A 119 -22.60 8.75 -4.18
CA ILE A 119 -21.83 7.56 -3.81
C ILE A 119 -22.54 6.88 -2.64
N TYR A 120 -22.87 5.61 -2.80
CA TYR A 120 -23.44 4.77 -1.73
C TYR A 120 -22.39 3.76 -1.30
N VAL A 121 -22.02 3.77 -0.04
CA VAL A 121 -21.02 2.88 0.55
C VAL A 121 -21.68 2.04 1.64
N LEU A 122 -21.91 0.77 1.35
CA LEU A 122 -22.24 -0.22 2.36
C LEU A 122 -20.95 -0.90 2.82
N ASN A 123 -20.45 -0.51 3.98
CA ASN A 123 -19.24 -1.09 4.57
C ASN A 123 -19.57 -2.42 5.25
N LEU A 124 -19.14 -3.51 4.63
CA LEU A 124 -19.30 -4.87 5.16
C LEU A 124 -18.23 -5.24 6.19
N ARG A 125 -17.27 -4.33 6.45
CA ARG A 125 -16.17 -4.53 7.40
C ARG A 125 -15.35 -5.77 7.06
N GLY A 126 -14.90 -6.53 8.07
CA GLY A 126 -14.14 -7.75 7.88
C GLY A 126 -12.66 -7.54 7.60
N ASP A 127 -12.07 -6.39 7.99
CA ASP A 127 -10.61 -6.23 7.93
C ASP A 127 -9.93 -7.03 9.04
N ILE A 128 -9.62 -8.30 8.74
CA ILE A 128 -9.01 -9.24 9.69
C ILE A 128 -7.64 -8.73 10.16
N ARG A 129 -6.89 -8.03 9.29
CA ARG A 129 -5.59 -7.45 9.67
C ARG A 129 -5.77 -6.31 10.68
N LYS A 130 -6.73 -5.42 10.46
CA LYS A 130 -7.10 -4.36 11.41
C LYS A 130 -7.55 -4.95 12.75
N ASN A 131 -8.35 -6.02 12.75
CA ASN A 131 -8.77 -6.71 13.97
C ASN A 131 -7.59 -7.30 14.75
N MET A 132 -6.73 -8.08 14.09
CA MET A 132 -5.56 -8.68 14.76
C MET A 132 -4.63 -7.61 15.34
N MET A 133 -4.37 -6.53 14.60
CA MET A 133 -3.50 -5.45 15.05
C MET A 133 -4.09 -4.65 16.22
N ASN A 134 -5.41 -4.58 16.32
CA ASN A 134 -6.13 -3.90 17.40
C ASN A 134 -6.55 -4.80 18.56
N LYS A 135 -6.07 -6.05 18.63
CA LYS A 135 -6.54 -7.02 19.63
C LYS A 135 -8.08 -7.12 19.66
N ASN A 136 -8.71 -7.12 18.49
CA ASN A 136 -10.16 -7.13 18.26
C ASN A 136 -10.94 -5.88 18.70
N ASN A 137 -10.28 -4.81 19.17
CA ASN A 137 -10.96 -3.55 19.50
C ASN A 137 -11.57 -2.85 18.29
N ALA A 138 -11.09 -3.16 17.07
CA ALA A 138 -11.71 -2.61 15.87
C ALA A 138 -13.13 -3.15 15.68
N GLN A 139 -13.44 -4.37 16.12
CA GLN A 139 -14.74 -5.04 16.01
C GLN A 139 -15.19 -5.42 14.59
N GLU A 140 -14.26 -5.68 13.65
CA GLU A 140 -14.57 -5.89 12.22
C GLU A 140 -15.48 -7.10 11.92
N GLY A 141 -15.64 -8.02 12.88
CA GLY A 141 -16.28 -9.32 12.65
C GLY A 141 -15.51 -10.18 11.64
N GLU A 142 -16.21 -11.11 11.01
CA GLU A 142 -15.65 -12.00 9.98
C GLU A 142 -15.65 -11.35 8.59
N ASN A 143 -14.83 -11.86 7.67
CA ASN A 143 -14.78 -11.40 6.29
C ASN A 143 -15.83 -12.11 5.43
N VAL A 144 -16.55 -11.36 4.58
CA VAL A 144 -17.58 -11.93 3.69
C VAL A 144 -17.05 -12.92 2.65
N PHE A 145 -15.74 -12.90 2.35
CA PHE A 145 -15.06 -13.88 1.51
C PHE A 145 -14.34 -14.98 2.31
N GLY A 146 -14.59 -15.08 3.62
CA GLY A 146 -13.92 -16.03 4.51
C GLY A 146 -12.40 -15.95 4.42
N ASN A 147 -11.73 -17.08 4.19
CA ASN A 147 -10.28 -17.16 4.07
C ASN A 147 -9.72 -16.61 2.73
N GLY A 148 -10.59 -16.26 1.77
CA GLY A 148 -10.18 -15.73 0.48
C GLY A 148 -9.66 -14.28 0.53
N SER A 149 -10.00 -13.53 1.59
CA SER A 149 -9.52 -12.16 1.80
C SER A 149 -9.37 -11.84 3.29
N MET A 150 -8.35 -11.06 3.62
CA MET A 150 -8.16 -10.48 4.95
C MET A 150 -8.37 -8.96 4.96
N THR A 151 -8.82 -8.40 3.84
CA THR A 151 -9.05 -6.96 3.66
C THR A 151 -10.52 -6.65 3.93
N GLY A 152 -10.81 -5.53 4.58
CA GLY A 152 -12.19 -5.07 4.73
C GLY A 152 -12.88 -4.90 3.37
N ILE A 153 -14.18 -5.20 3.31
CA ILE A 153 -14.97 -5.21 2.08
C ILE A 153 -16.07 -4.16 2.17
N ALA A 154 -16.36 -3.51 1.04
CA ALA A 154 -17.54 -2.67 0.87
C ALA A 154 -18.22 -2.98 -0.46
N VAL A 155 -19.54 -2.87 -0.46
CA VAL A 155 -20.33 -2.72 -1.69
C VAL A 155 -20.47 -1.23 -1.94
N THR A 156 -20.06 -0.77 -3.12
CA THR A 156 -20.10 0.65 -3.45
C THR A 156 -20.77 0.89 -4.78
N LEU A 157 -21.74 1.80 -4.77
CA LEU A 157 -22.35 2.34 -5.98
C LEU A 157 -21.82 3.74 -6.22
N PHE A 158 -21.25 3.98 -7.40
CA PHE A 158 -20.88 5.29 -7.89
C PHE A 158 -21.86 5.70 -8.99
N ILE A 159 -22.55 6.81 -8.81
CA ILE A 159 -23.58 7.29 -9.73
C ILE A 159 -23.09 8.58 -10.37
N LYS A 160 -23.16 8.63 -11.69
CA LYS A 160 -22.86 9.82 -12.49
C LYS A 160 -24.10 10.27 -13.22
N ASN A 161 -24.37 11.57 -13.20
CA ASN A 161 -25.46 12.20 -13.96
C ASN A 161 -25.10 13.66 -14.26
N SER A 162 -24.74 13.96 -15.51
CA SER A 162 -24.37 15.31 -15.94
C SER A 162 -25.45 16.38 -15.75
N ASN A 163 -26.71 15.99 -15.56
CA ASN A 163 -27.81 16.93 -15.27
C ASN A 163 -27.83 17.40 -13.81
N VAL A 164 -27.05 16.80 -12.92
CA VAL A 164 -26.95 17.20 -11.51
C VAL A 164 -25.73 18.08 -11.33
N THR A 165 -25.96 19.35 -10.99
CA THR A 165 -24.91 20.35 -10.72
C THR A 165 -24.56 20.47 -9.24
N GLU A 166 -25.30 19.79 -8.37
CA GLU A 166 -25.06 19.76 -6.93
C GLU A 166 -23.75 19.02 -6.60
N SER A 167 -23.17 19.32 -5.43
CA SER A 167 -22.04 18.55 -4.91
C SER A 167 -22.43 17.09 -4.66
N CYS A 168 -21.47 16.17 -4.84
CA CYS A 168 -21.66 14.75 -4.61
C CYS A 168 -22.29 14.46 -3.24
N LYS A 169 -23.39 13.69 -3.21
CA LYS A 169 -23.99 13.17 -1.97
C LYS A 169 -23.38 11.82 -1.63
N ILE A 170 -22.82 11.70 -0.43
CA ILE A 170 -22.14 10.47 0.02
C ILE A 170 -22.99 9.82 1.11
N TYR A 171 -23.55 8.66 0.80
CA TYR A 171 -24.35 7.86 1.71
C TYR A 171 -23.49 6.71 2.24
N TYR A 172 -23.30 6.65 3.55
CA TYR A 172 -22.51 5.62 4.21
C TYR A 172 -23.39 4.81 5.15
N HIS A 173 -23.25 3.48 5.11
CA HIS A 173 -23.84 2.58 6.08
C HIS A 173 -22.79 1.58 6.54
N ASP A 174 -22.68 1.40 7.85
CA ASP A 174 -21.86 0.35 8.46
C ASP A 174 -22.76 -0.83 8.81
N ILE A 175 -22.45 -2.03 8.31
CA ILE A 175 -23.26 -3.23 8.55
C ILE A 175 -23.34 -3.63 10.02
N GLY A 176 -22.39 -3.18 10.86
CA GLY A 176 -22.39 -3.42 12.29
C GLY A 176 -21.16 -4.18 12.82
N SER A 177 -21.03 -4.20 14.14
CA SER A 177 -19.87 -4.73 14.86
C SER A 177 -19.93 -6.23 15.15
N ASN A 178 -18.77 -6.89 15.07
CA ASN A 178 -18.54 -8.28 15.47
C ASN A 178 -19.49 -9.30 14.83
N LEU A 179 -20.00 -9.01 13.63
CA LEU A 179 -20.90 -9.91 12.92
C LEU A 179 -20.15 -11.07 12.25
N THR A 180 -20.76 -12.24 12.27
CA THR A 180 -20.31 -13.41 11.50
C THR A 180 -20.58 -13.21 10.01
N THR A 181 -19.89 -13.98 9.17
CA THR A 181 -20.09 -13.96 7.72
C THR A 181 -21.54 -14.26 7.38
N LYS A 182 -22.12 -15.28 8.03
CA LYS A 182 -23.52 -15.67 7.85
C LYS A 182 -24.47 -14.51 8.15
N ARG A 183 -24.31 -13.84 9.30
CA ARG A 183 -25.21 -12.73 9.67
C ARG A 183 -25.09 -11.54 8.72
N LYS A 184 -23.89 -11.23 8.22
CA LYS A 184 -23.70 -10.19 7.21
C LYS A 184 -24.45 -10.51 5.92
N LEU A 185 -24.45 -11.77 5.48
CA LEU A 185 -25.19 -12.21 4.29
C LEU A 185 -26.71 -12.18 4.52
N GLU A 186 -27.18 -12.60 5.69
CA GLU A 186 -28.61 -12.49 6.06
C GLU A 186 -29.10 -11.04 6.05
N ILE A 187 -28.31 -10.09 6.58
CA ILE A 187 -28.64 -8.66 6.54
C ILE A 187 -28.71 -8.15 5.08
N LEU A 188 -27.83 -8.62 4.20
CA LEU A 188 -27.90 -8.26 2.77
C LEU A 188 -29.18 -8.78 2.11
N ASP A 189 -29.60 -10.00 2.45
CA ASP A 189 -30.86 -10.57 1.98
C ASP A 189 -32.07 -9.81 2.55
N GLU A 190 -32.02 -9.40 3.83
CA GLU A 190 -33.03 -8.57 4.49
C GLU A 190 -33.17 -7.19 3.83
N PHE A 191 -32.05 -6.52 3.53
CA PHE A 191 -32.07 -5.24 2.83
C PHE A 191 -32.58 -5.36 1.39
N CYS A 192 -32.24 -6.46 0.69
CA CYS A 192 -32.54 -6.75 -0.72
C CYS A 192 -31.93 -5.77 -1.74
N SER A 193 -31.96 -4.46 -1.46
CA SER A 193 -31.37 -3.39 -2.25
C SER A 193 -31.00 -2.19 -1.36
N ILE A 194 -30.49 -1.12 -1.96
CA ILE A 194 -30.24 0.15 -1.24
C ILE A 194 -31.52 0.79 -0.70
N ASP A 195 -32.69 0.43 -1.23
CA ASP A 195 -33.98 0.93 -0.75
C ASP A 195 -34.31 0.32 0.62
N GLY A 196 -33.93 -0.93 0.90
CA GLY A 196 -34.11 -1.53 2.23
C GLY A 196 -33.38 -0.75 3.31
N ILE A 197 -32.13 -0.37 3.04
CA ILE A 197 -31.34 0.50 3.94
C ILE A 197 -32.01 1.88 4.08
N THR A 198 -32.61 2.40 3.02
CA THR A 198 -33.33 3.68 3.03
C THR A 198 -34.61 3.62 3.87
N HIS A 199 -35.40 2.55 3.74
CA HIS A 199 -36.61 2.33 4.51
C HIS A 199 -36.34 2.23 6.01
N GLU A 200 -35.22 1.62 6.39
CA GLU A 200 -34.75 1.57 7.78
C GLU A 200 -34.05 2.85 8.25
N GLN A 201 -33.97 3.88 7.40
CA GLN A 201 -33.24 5.13 7.67
C GLN A 201 -31.77 4.88 8.05
N GLY A 202 -31.18 3.81 7.52
CA GLY A 202 -29.82 3.37 7.86
C GLY A 202 -28.71 4.21 7.22
N TRP A 203 -29.01 5.02 6.21
CA TRP A 203 -27.99 5.82 5.52
C TRP A 203 -27.55 7.03 6.35
N GLN A 204 -26.26 7.11 6.65
CA GLN A 204 -25.62 8.31 7.15
C GLN A 204 -25.15 9.17 5.98
N LEU A 205 -25.66 10.40 5.88
CA LEU A 205 -25.14 11.38 4.93
C LEU A 205 -23.80 11.94 5.42
N ILE A 206 -22.75 11.79 4.60
CA ILE A 206 -21.40 12.22 4.92
C ILE A 206 -21.09 13.53 4.20
N THR A 207 -20.64 14.52 4.98
CA THR A 207 -20.01 15.73 4.46
C THR A 207 -18.50 15.61 4.65
N PRO A 208 -17.70 15.44 3.59
CA PRO A 208 -16.25 15.37 3.71
C PRO A 208 -15.66 16.64 4.34
N ASN A 209 -14.72 16.50 5.27
CA ASN A 209 -13.97 17.64 5.80
C ASN A 209 -12.97 18.20 4.76
N GLU A 210 -12.30 19.31 5.08
CA GLU A 210 -11.30 19.93 4.19
C GLU A 210 -10.13 18.99 3.83
N HIS A 211 -9.87 18.01 4.69
CA HIS A 211 -8.85 17.00 4.42
C HIS A 211 -9.33 15.88 3.49
N GLY A 212 -10.63 15.76 3.26
CA GLY A 212 -11.25 14.72 2.43
C GLY A 212 -11.55 13.44 3.19
N ASP A 213 -11.62 13.48 4.52
CA ASP A 213 -12.01 12.33 5.33
C ASP A 213 -13.53 12.15 5.28
N TRP A 214 -13.99 10.91 5.06
CA TRP A 214 -15.42 10.60 5.06
C TRP A 214 -15.88 10.21 6.46
N ILE A 215 -15.20 9.25 7.07
CA ILE A 215 -15.42 8.80 8.44
C ILE A 215 -14.20 9.09 9.31
N ASN A 216 -14.36 9.04 10.64
CA ASN A 216 -13.29 9.29 11.61
C ASN A 216 -12.57 10.63 11.36
N GLN A 217 -13.35 11.67 11.09
CA GLN A 217 -12.82 12.98 10.73
C GLN A 217 -11.96 13.56 11.86
N ARG A 218 -10.81 14.12 11.49
CA ARG A 218 -9.85 14.71 12.42
C ARG A 218 -10.39 16.02 12.99
N ASP A 219 -9.94 16.32 14.22
CA ASP A 219 -10.10 17.64 14.84
C ASP A 219 -8.98 18.59 14.36
N ASP A 220 -9.38 19.69 13.74
CA ASP A 220 -8.46 20.73 13.23
C ASP A 220 -7.73 21.46 14.35
N SER A 221 -8.24 21.45 15.59
CA SER A 221 -7.56 22.02 16.75
C SER A 221 -6.19 21.37 17.00
N PHE A 222 -5.99 20.14 16.54
CA PHE A 222 -4.71 19.43 16.64
C PHE A 222 -3.57 20.16 15.94
N ALA A 223 -3.86 20.92 14.88
CA ALA A 223 -2.86 21.70 14.16
C ALA A 223 -2.23 22.83 15.00
N ASN A 224 -2.87 23.22 16.11
CA ASN A 224 -2.36 24.25 17.02
C ASN A 224 -1.25 23.75 17.95
N PHE A 225 -1.08 22.43 18.10
CA PHE A 225 -0.02 21.87 18.94
C PHE A 225 1.37 21.98 18.30
N LEU A 226 2.40 21.97 19.15
CA LEU A 226 3.79 22.02 18.70
C LEU A 226 4.13 20.82 17.81
N THR A 227 4.65 21.09 16.62
CA THR A 227 5.08 20.03 15.69
C THR A 227 6.29 19.29 16.25
N LEU A 228 6.20 17.95 16.35
CA LEU A 228 7.33 17.13 16.80
C LEU A 228 8.49 17.14 15.80
N GLY A 229 8.21 16.95 14.51
CA GLY A 229 9.23 16.95 13.47
C GLY A 229 8.61 17.07 12.07
N ASN A 230 9.31 17.74 11.16
CA ASN A 230 8.86 17.93 9.78
C ASN A 230 10.05 17.89 8.81
N LYS A 231 9.92 17.12 7.73
CA LYS A 231 10.91 16.96 6.65
C LYS A 231 10.75 17.98 5.50
N SER A 232 9.78 18.89 5.59
CA SER A 232 9.51 19.86 4.52
C SER A 232 10.72 20.74 4.21
N ASN A 233 11.26 20.60 2.99
CA ASN A 233 12.32 21.44 2.45
C ASN A 233 11.81 22.78 1.87
N ASN A 234 10.50 23.05 1.94
CA ASN A 234 9.94 24.30 1.43
C ASN A 234 10.41 25.50 2.27
N LYS A 235 11.36 26.26 1.74
CA LYS A 235 11.94 27.47 2.36
C LYS A 235 10.85 28.48 2.80
N LYS A 236 9.73 28.59 2.08
CA LYS A 236 8.59 29.48 2.42
C LYS A 236 7.79 29.07 3.67
N LYS A 237 7.95 27.85 4.20
CA LYS A 237 7.30 27.39 5.44
C LYS A 237 8.23 27.39 6.66
N LYS A 238 9.49 27.82 6.50
CA LYS A 238 10.48 27.80 7.59
C LYS A 238 10.29 28.90 8.62
N GLU A 239 9.66 30.02 8.28
CA GLU A 239 9.64 31.19 9.14
C GLU A 239 8.70 31.08 10.36
N ASN A 240 7.74 30.13 10.39
CA ASN A 240 6.78 30.05 11.51
C ASN A 240 6.50 28.65 12.10
N ASN A 241 7.19 27.59 11.69
CA ASN A 241 6.95 26.25 12.26
C ASN A 241 8.09 25.83 13.18
N LYS A 242 8.07 26.29 14.43
CA LYS A 242 8.88 25.72 15.51
C LYS A 242 8.63 24.20 15.54
N LYS A 243 9.71 23.41 15.45
CA LYS A 243 9.68 21.95 15.59
C LYS A 243 10.48 21.54 16.80
N LEU A 244 10.03 20.50 17.50
CA LEU A 244 10.71 20.01 18.71
C LEU A 244 12.00 19.25 18.36
N PHE A 245 11.97 18.38 17.35
CA PHE A 245 13.09 17.57 16.92
C PHE A 245 13.60 17.99 15.54
N GLU A 246 14.90 18.28 15.45
CA GLU A 246 15.55 18.62 14.17
C GLU A 246 15.55 17.41 13.22
N ILE A 247 15.86 16.23 13.76
CA ILE A 247 16.00 14.97 13.03
C ILE A 247 15.01 13.95 13.59
N TYR A 248 14.31 13.25 12.69
CA TYR A 248 13.53 12.06 12.99
C TYR A 248 13.59 11.09 11.82
N SER A 249 13.29 9.82 12.09
CA SER A 249 13.43 8.75 11.11
C SER A 249 12.39 7.66 11.32
N CYS A 250 12.05 6.96 10.25
CA CYS A 250 11.49 5.62 10.38
C CYS A 250 12.58 4.66 10.89
N GLY A 251 12.17 3.57 11.53
CA GLY A 251 13.06 2.46 11.85
C GLY A 251 13.65 1.81 10.59
N LEU A 252 14.73 1.05 10.77
CA LEU A 252 15.38 0.31 9.68
C LEU A 252 14.39 -0.64 8.99
N LYS A 253 14.42 -0.67 7.66
CA LYS A 253 13.68 -1.65 6.86
C LYS A 253 14.66 -2.54 6.12
N THR A 254 14.69 -3.83 6.46
CA THR A 254 15.63 -4.78 5.85
C THR A 254 15.07 -5.42 4.57
N ASN A 255 13.76 -5.72 4.56
CA ASN A 255 13.08 -6.64 3.64
C ASN A 255 13.55 -8.10 3.68
N ARG A 256 14.36 -8.47 4.67
CA ARG A 256 14.98 -9.80 4.79
C ARG A 256 15.32 -10.13 6.23
N ASP A 257 14.36 -9.93 7.14
CA ASP A 257 14.59 -10.04 8.59
C ASP A 257 15.12 -11.44 8.97
N VAL A 258 14.65 -12.52 8.33
CA VAL A 258 15.14 -13.89 8.55
C VAL A 258 16.66 -14.03 8.35
N TRP A 259 17.25 -13.21 7.49
CA TRP A 259 18.68 -13.20 7.21
C TRP A 259 19.44 -12.20 8.08
N THR A 260 18.86 -11.01 8.27
CA THR A 260 19.54 -9.85 8.86
C THR A 260 19.31 -9.68 10.35
N TYR A 261 18.35 -10.40 10.95
CA TYR A 261 18.12 -10.45 12.39
C TYR A 261 18.30 -11.87 12.93
N ASN A 262 18.90 -11.99 14.12
CA ASN A 262 18.95 -13.24 14.86
C ASN A 262 19.17 -12.99 16.36
N SER A 263 18.69 -13.89 17.21
CA SER A 263 18.99 -13.83 18.66
C SER A 263 20.44 -14.21 18.98
N SER A 264 21.09 -15.06 18.17
CA SER A 264 22.51 -15.40 18.27
C SER A 264 23.34 -14.60 17.26
N ARG A 265 24.45 -14.03 17.74
CA ARG A 265 25.40 -13.30 16.90
C ARG A 265 26.09 -14.20 15.90
N GLU A 266 26.43 -15.41 16.34
CA GLU A 266 27.12 -16.43 15.57
C GLU A 266 26.23 -16.95 14.45
N CYS A 267 24.95 -17.22 14.75
CA CYS A 267 23.96 -17.58 13.74
C CYS A 267 23.74 -16.46 12.73
N LEU A 268 23.66 -15.20 13.17
CA LEU A 268 23.57 -14.05 12.27
C LEU A 268 24.77 -14.00 11.31
N ALA A 269 25.99 -14.10 11.86
CA ALA A 269 27.21 -14.05 11.07
C ALA A 269 27.25 -15.17 10.02
N LYS A 270 26.96 -16.41 10.42
CA LYS A 270 26.89 -17.55 9.50
C LYS A 270 25.83 -17.37 8.41
N ASN A 271 24.63 -16.95 8.78
CA ASN A 271 23.53 -16.73 7.84
C ASN A 271 23.89 -15.64 6.83
N MET A 272 24.41 -14.51 7.29
CA MET A 272 24.81 -13.41 6.41
C MET A 272 25.97 -13.79 5.51
N SER A 273 27.02 -14.44 6.02
CA SER A 273 28.14 -14.91 5.19
C SER A 273 27.68 -15.85 4.07
N ASN A 274 26.77 -16.78 4.36
CA ASN A 274 26.20 -17.68 3.36
C ASN A 274 25.41 -16.94 2.28
N MET A 275 24.56 -15.98 2.68
CA MET A 275 23.78 -15.17 1.75
C MET A 275 24.68 -14.27 0.88
N ILE A 276 25.72 -13.68 1.47
CA ILE A 276 26.68 -12.81 0.78
C ILE A 276 27.49 -13.63 -0.23
N ALA A 277 27.96 -14.81 0.14
CA ALA A 277 28.67 -15.70 -0.77
C ALA A 277 27.78 -16.09 -1.96
N PHE A 278 26.52 -16.44 -1.71
CA PHE A 278 25.56 -16.72 -2.78
C PHE A 278 25.30 -15.51 -3.66
N TYR A 279 25.07 -14.34 -3.07
CA TYR A 279 24.88 -13.08 -3.78
C TYR A 279 26.07 -12.77 -4.72
N ASN A 280 27.30 -12.89 -4.21
CA ASN A 280 28.52 -12.65 -4.99
C ASN A 280 28.64 -13.65 -6.16
N SER A 281 28.34 -14.92 -5.95
CA SER A 281 28.36 -15.93 -7.03
C SER A 281 27.35 -15.61 -8.14
N GLU A 282 26.19 -15.06 -7.77
CA GLU A 282 25.20 -14.62 -8.75
C GLU A 282 25.67 -13.35 -9.49
N VAL A 283 26.40 -12.45 -8.80
CA VAL A 283 26.98 -11.24 -9.42
C VAL A 283 28.03 -11.63 -10.45
N GLU A 284 28.91 -12.57 -10.13
CA GLU A 284 29.91 -13.12 -11.07
C GLU A 284 29.22 -13.72 -12.30
N ARG A 285 28.26 -14.63 -12.08
CA ARG A 285 27.46 -15.26 -13.16
C ARG A 285 26.79 -14.21 -14.06
N PHE A 286 26.29 -13.13 -13.47
CA PHE A 286 25.61 -12.06 -14.21
C PHE A 286 26.58 -11.17 -14.99
N ASN A 287 27.76 -10.91 -14.43
CA ASN A 287 28.81 -10.16 -15.11
C ASN A 287 29.40 -10.94 -16.29
N ASP A 288 29.55 -12.26 -16.18
CA ASP A 288 30.00 -13.09 -17.30
C ASP A 288 29.00 -13.05 -18.47
N ALA A 289 27.70 -13.08 -18.16
CA ALA A 289 26.65 -13.07 -19.17
C ALA A 289 26.33 -11.66 -19.74
N TYR A 290 26.44 -10.61 -18.92
CA TYR A 290 25.96 -9.26 -19.24
C TYR A 290 26.99 -8.15 -18.96
N GLY A 291 28.28 -8.47 -18.86
CA GLY A 291 29.35 -7.50 -18.56
C GLY A 291 29.61 -6.47 -19.65
N HIS A 292 29.34 -6.84 -20.90
CA HIS A 292 29.62 -6.01 -22.09
C HIS A 292 28.41 -5.22 -22.61
N VAL A 293 27.26 -5.31 -21.95
CA VAL A 293 26.03 -4.63 -22.37
C VAL A 293 25.73 -3.40 -21.51
N ASP A 294 24.90 -2.51 -22.03
CA ASP A 294 24.52 -1.30 -21.31
C ASP A 294 23.67 -1.58 -20.05
N SER A 295 23.59 -0.57 -19.19
CA SER A 295 22.89 -0.66 -17.90
C SER A 295 21.39 -0.92 -18.01
N ARG A 296 20.74 -0.52 -19.11
CA ARG A 296 19.30 -0.74 -19.35
C ARG A 296 19.04 -2.20 -19.68
N ILE A 297 19.87 -2.82 -20.53
CA ILE A 297 19.79 -4.25 -20.84
C ILE A 297 20.00 -5.07 -19.57
N ARG A 298 21.03 -4.75 -18.77
CA ARG A 298 21.27 -5.41 -17.48
C ARG A 298 20.04 -5.32 -16.57
N LYS A 299 19.47 -4.12 -16.39
CA LYS A 299 18.30 -3.92 -15.53
C LYS A 299 17.08 -4.74 -15.98
N ASN A 300 16.86 -4.86 -17.28
CA ASN A 300 15.74 -5.63 -17.82
C ASN A 300 15.93 -7.15 -17.70
N ALA A 301 17.18 -7.63 -17.69
CA ALA A 301 17.47 -9.06 -17.61
C ALA A 301 17.39 -9.63 -16.18
N VAL A 302 17.61 -8.80 -15.15
CA VAL A 302 17.76 -9.27 -13.76
C VAL A 302 16.63 -10.15 -13.26
N ASP A 303 15.37 -9.75 -13.47
CA ASP A 303 14.22 -10.49 -12.93
C ASP A 303 14.12 -11.92 -13.52
N ASN A 304 14.61 -12.13 -14.74
CA ASN A 304 14.63 -13.45 -15.40
C ASN A 304 15.92 -14.24 -15.14
N PHE A 305 16.96 -13.59 -14.61
CA PHE A 305 18.28 -14.18 -14.44
C PHE A 305 18.49 -14.75 -13.03
N VAL A 306 18.08 -14.00 -12.01
CA VAL A 306 18.43 -14.31 -10.62
C VAL A 306 17.74 -15.56 -10.12
N ASN A 307 18.45 -16.35 -9.33
CA ASN A 307 17.84 -17.46 -8.59
C ASN A 307 17.05 -16.92 -7.38
N VAL A 308 15.78 -17.33 -7.28
CA VAL A 308 14.83 -16.86 -6.27
C VAL A 308 14.65 -17.82 -5.09
N ASP A 309 15.51 -18.83 -4.94
CA ASP A 309 15.49 -19.76 -3.80
C ASP A 309 15.63 -19.00 -2.47
N ALA A 310 14.52 -18.91 -1.75
CA ALA A 310 14.41 -18.19 -0.48
C ALA A 310 15.32 -18.76 0.62
N LYS A 311 15.82 -20.00 0.47
CA LYS A 311 16.79 -20.62 1.37
C LYS A 311 18.22 -20.13 1.14
N LYS A 312 18.48 -19.44 0.02
CA LYS A 312 19.80 -18.91 -0.33
C LYS A 312 19.85 -17.38 -0.25
N ILE A 313 18.76 -16.72 -0.63
CA ILE A 313 18.69 -15.26 -0.63
C ILE A 313 17.26 -14.73 -0.55
N SER A 314 17.13 -13.57 0.08
CA SER A 314 15.91 -12.76 0.00
C SER A 314 16.21 -11.47 -0.76
N TRP A 315 15.78 -11.43 -2.02
CA TRP A 315 15.96 -10.29 -2.90
C TRP A 315 15.10 -9.11 -2.44
N SER A 316 15.55 -7.91 -2.77
CA SER A 316 14.75 -6.69 -2.67
C SER A 316 15.11 -5.77 -3.83
N SER A 317 14.29 -4.74 -4.09
CA SER A 317 14.56 -3.78 -5.16
C SER A 317 15.95 -3.16 -5.03
N SER A 318 16.33 -2.68 -3.84
CA SER A 318 17.67 -2.09 -3.64
C SER A 318 18.80 -3.10 -3.80
N LEU A 319 18.63 -4.34 -3.33
CA LEU A 319 19.67 -5.37 -3.49
C LEU A 319 19.86 -5.75 -4.96
N LYS A 320 18.76 -5.82 -5.74
CA LYS A 320 18.80 -6.00 -7.19
C LYS A 320 19.48 -4.81 -7.90
N GLU A 321 19.34 -3.58 -7.41
CA GLU A 321 20.07 -2.42 -7.96
C GLU A 321 21.58 -2.53 -7.73
N GLU A 322 22.01 -2.92 -6.53
CA GLU A 322 23.44 -3.15 -6.25
C GLU A 322 23.98 -4.36 -7.05
N PHE A 323 23.16 -5.40 -7.24
CA PHE A 323 23.45 -6.54 -8.11
C PHE A 323 23.67 -6.11 -9.57
N VAL A 324 22.77 -5.30 -10.15
CA VAL A 324 22.93 -4.76 -11.52
C VAL A 324 24.23 -4.00 -11.67
N ARG A 325 24.65 -3.26 -10.63
CA ARG A 325 25.90 -2.49 -10.61
C ARG A 325 27.15 -3.37 -10.52
N GLY A 326 27.00 -4.69 -10.38
CA GLY A 326 28.11 -5.63 -10.26
C GLY A 326 28.84 -5.53 -8.92
N LYS A 327 28.17 -5.04 -7.88
CA LYS A 327 28.82 -4.79 -6.60
C LYS A 327 29.02 -6.10 -5.83
N ILE A 328 30.27 -6.42 -5.52
CA ILE A 328 30.64 -7.49 -4.60
C ILE A 328 30.65 -6.95 -3.17
N SER A 329 30.36 -7.80 -2.19
CA SER A 329 30.44 -7.45 -0.77
C SER A 329 31.08 -8.58 0.04
N GLU A 330 31.72 -8.23 1.15
CA GLU A 330 32.20 -9.19 2.14
C GLU A 330 31.40 -9.07 3.43
N PHE A 331 31.50 -10.08 4.30
CA PHE A 331 30.90 -10.01 5.63
C PHE A 331 31.74 -9.10 6.53
N GLU A 332 31.10 -8.07 7.08
CA GLU A 332 31.73 -7.08 7.94
C GLU A 332 31.29 -7.29 9.40
N SER A 333 32.18 -7.80 10.26
CA SER A 333 31.83 -8.15 11.64
C SER A 333 31.41 -6.96 12.52
N ASN A 334 31.87 -5.75 12.18
CA ASN A 334 31.48 -4.48 12.80
C ASN A 334 30.06 -4.01 12.39
N CYS A 335 29.45 -4.61 11.36
CA CYS A 335 28.04 -4.37 11.04
C CYS A 335 27.08 -5.14 11.95
N SER A 336 27.56 -6.13 12.73
CA SER A 336 26.72 -6.84 13.71
C SER A 336 26.50 -5.99 14.97
N VAL A 337 25.28 -5.47 15.13
CA VAL A 337 24.90 -4.58 16.24
C VAL A 337 23.68 -5.09 16.99
N GLN A 338 23.53 -4.69 18.26
CA GLN A 338 22.30 -4.93 19.01
C GLN A 338 21.22 -3.94 18.57
N SER A 339 20.03 -4.46 18.29
CA SER A 339 18.87 -3.66 17.84
C SER A 339 17.60 -4.11 18.55
N LEU A 340 16.73 -3.15 18.86
CA LEU A 340 15.40 -3.44 19.39
C LEU A 340 14.47 -3.86 18.23
N TYR A 341 14.29 -5.17 18.04
CA TYR A 341 13.51 -5.71 16.92
C TYR A 341 11.99 -5.60 17.14
N ARG A 342 11.57 -5.83 18.39
CA ARG A 342 10.20 -5.68 18.89
C ARG A 342 10.24 -5.04 20.28
N PRO A 343 9.13 -4.47 20.79
CA PRO A 343 9.08 -3.94 22.15
C PRO A 343 9.67 -4.94 23.15
N PHE A 344 10.62 -4.46 23.95
CA PHE A 344 11.31 -5.24 24.99
C PHE A 344 12.07 -6.49 24.49
N THR A 345 12.31 -6.61 23.18
CA THR A 345 12.96 -7.77 22.56
C THR A 345 14.14 -7.32 21.69
N LYS A 346 15.35 -7.48 22.22
CA LYS A 346 16.60 -7.20 21.49
C LYS A 346 17.03 -8.40 20.65
N GLN A 347 17.60 -8.13 19.48
CA GLN A 347 18.24 -9.10 18.61
C GLN A 347 19.51 -8.52 18.01
N TRP A 348 20.39 -9.39 17.53
CA TRP A 348 21.49 -8.99 16.67
C TRP A 348 20.94 -8.65 15.29
N LEU A 349 21.42 -7.54 14.75
CA LEU A 349 21.12 -7.03 13.42
C LEU A 349 22.42 -6.92 12.61
N TYR A 350 22.38 -7.34 11.35
CA TYR A 350 23.41 -6.97 10.37
C TYR A 350 23.06 -5.62 9.73
N TYR A 351 23.65 -4.56 10.27
CA TYR A 351 23.39 -3.17 9.91
C TYR A 351 24.30 -2.70 8.78
N ASN A 352 23.87 -2.95 7.54
CA ASN A 352 24.66 -2.70 6.34
C ASN A 352 23.80 -2.09 5.22
N ARG A 353 24.35 -1.10 4.52
CA ARG A 353 23.61 -0.30 3.52
C ARG A 353 23.20 -1.09 2.26
N ILE A 354 23.95 -2.13 1.90
CA ILE A 354 23.63 -2.99 0.74
C ILE A 354 22.49 -3.95 1.10
N PHE A 355 22.58 -4.56 2.28
CA PHE A 355 21.66 -5.62 2.70
C PHE A 355 20.47 -5.14 3.52
N ASN A 356 20.30 -3.84 3.71
CA ASN A 356 19.09 -3.27 4.30
C ASN A 356 18.37 -2.37 3.29
N GLU A 357 17.13 -2.71 2.94
CA GLU A 357 16.35 -2.01 1.92
C GLU A 357 16.28 -0.48 2.12
N ARG A 358 16.02 -0.01 3.34
CA ARG A 358 16.08 1.42 3.67
C ARG A 358 16.62 1.63 5.07
N THR A 359 17.71 2.39 5.17
CA THR A 359 18.32 2.81 6.44
C THR A 359 17.81 4.18 6.92
N TYR A 360 17.10 4.93 6.06
CA TYR A 360 16.56 6.25 6.38
C TYR A 360 17.61 7.19 6.99
N GLN A 361 17.31 7.84 8.11
CA GLN A 361 18.27 8.67 8.85
C GLN A 361 18.92 7.91 10.00
N MET A 362 18.70 6.58 10.12
CA MET A 362 19.35 5.77 11.15
C MET A 362 20.87 5.97 11.15
N PRO A 363 21.59 6.04 9.99
CA PRO A 363 23.04 6.24 10.02
C PRO A 363 23.49 7.58 10.62
N ARG A 364 22.59 8.57 10.76
CA ARG A 364 22.88 9.84 11.44
C ARG A 364 22.56 9.80 12.94
N ILE A 365 21.68 8.89 13.35
CA ILE A 365 21.24 8.73 14.75
C ILE A 365 22.14 7.69 15.45
N PHE A 366 22.41 6.58 14.77
CA PHE A 366 23.32 5.50 15.16
C PHE A 366 24.28 5.23 13.99
N LEU A 367 25.55 5.60 14.14
CA LEU A 367 26.54 5.48 13.07
C LEU A 367 26.77 3.99 12.70
N MET A 368 26.78 3.68 11.41
CA MET A 368 27.12 2.34 10.92
C MET A 368 28.57 1.98 11.28
N GLY A 369 28.78 0.74 11.74
CA GLY A 369 30.10 0.23 12.09
C GLY A 369 30.71 0.80 13.39
N LYS A 370 29.96 1.59 14.16
CA LYS A 370 30.40 2.17 15.44
C LYS A 370 29.35 1.97 16.52
N ALA A 371 29.80 1.64 17.73
CA ALA A 371 28.94 1.71 18.91
C ALA A 371 28.74 3.18 19.28
N VAL A 372 27.49 3.65 19.22
CA VAL A 372 27.10 5.01 19.60
C VAL A 372 25.97 4.91 20.60
N GLU A 373 26.12 5.58 21.74
CA GLU A 373 25.04 5.76 22.69
C GLU A 373 24.12 6.89 22.22
N ASN A 374 22.84 6.59 22.08
CA ASN A 374 21.82 7.58 21.77
C ASN A 374 20.48 7.10 22.34
N LYS A 375 19.53 8.02 22.52
CA LYS A 375 18.17 7.71 22.99
C LYS A 375 17.17 8.13 21.93
N VAL A 376 16.23 7.25 21.64
CA VAL A 376 15.16 7.55 20.67
C VAL A 376 13.80 7.27 21.26
N ILE A 377 12.84 8.17 21.01
CA ILE A 377 11.44 7.96 21.34
C ILE A 377 10.77 7.37 20.10
N GLN A 378 10.42 6.10 20.18
CA GLN A 378 9.69 5.38 19.13
C GLN A 378 8.19 5.57 19.36
N ILE A 379 7.46 5.96 18.33
CA ILE A 379 6.01 6.14 18.37
C ILE A 379 5.33 5.31 17.29
N THR A 380 4.05 4.99 17.50
CA THR A 380 3.20 4.40 16.46
C THR A 380 3.21 5.28 15.20
N GLY A 381 3.41 4.66 14.02
CA GLY A 381 3.45 5.38 12.74
C GLY A 381 2.08 5.89 12.28
N VAL A 382 2.09 6.92 11.43
CA VAL A 382 0.85 7.45 10.81
C VAL A 382 0.14 6.36 10.00
N GLY A 383 -1.17 6.24 10.21
CA GLY A 383 -2.01 5.23 9.54
C GLY A 383 -1.83 3.81 10.08
N ALA A 384 -1.15 3.65 11.23
CA ALA A 384 -1.17 2.39 11.94
C ALA A 384 -2.61 2.03 12.30
N MET A 385 -2.93 0.76 12.13
CA MET A 385 -4.25 0.25 12.48
C MET A 385 -4.40 0.13 13.98
N CYS A 386 -3.30 -0.05 14.74
CA CYS A 386 -3.30 -0.12 16.20
C CYS A 386 -3.39 1.26 16.88
N GLY A 387 -3.81 1.26 18.15
CA GLY A 387 -3.79 2.46 18.99
C GLY A 387 -2.42 3.12 19.10
N PHE A 388 -2.41 4.42 19.45
CA PHE A 388 -1.18 5.16 19.68
C PHE A 388 -0.40 4.59 20.87
N SER A 389 0.91 4.41 20.70
CA SER A 389 1.81 3.89 21.71
C SER A 389 3.20 4.50 21.55
N VAL A 390 3.97 4.48 22.64
CA VAL A 390 5.31 5.09 22.73
C VAL A 390 6.25 4.16 23.49
N LEU A 391 7.49 4.05 23.04
CA LEU A 391 8.57 3.34 23.71
C LEU A 391 9.90 4.08 23.52
N MET A 392 10.64 4.30 24.60
CA MET A 392 12.01 4.81 24.50
C MET A 392 12.99 3.64 24.33
N SER A 393 13.98 3.79 23.44
CA SER A 393 15.05 2.82 23.20
C SER A 393 16.43 3.46 23.28
#